data_AF-A0A6B9MXG2-F1
#
_entry.id   AF-A0A6B9MXG2-F1
#
_cell.length_a   1.000
_cell.length_b   1.000
_cell.length_c   1.000
_cell.angle_alpha   90.00
_cell.angle_beta   90.00
_cell.angle_gamma   90.00
#
_symmetry.space_group_name_H-M   'P 1'
#
loop_
_entity.id
_entity.type
_entity.pdbx_description
1 polymer ?
#
loop_
_entity_poly.entity_id
_entity_poly.type
_entity_poly.pdbx_seq_one_letter_code
_entity_poly.pdbx_strand_id
1 'polypeptide(L)'
;MLIPSCLIIFLNHPLSLGFMILIQSFLTCFILGSLTLNFWYSYILILIMVGGLLILFIYMTSIASNEKFKFNSLLFVTSSLIIFSTMALSVNTPFLMNDLFFKNELILNLNNNYNFYYSMSKFYNFPSLKIMILTIFYLLITMIASVKICKTNKGPLRQMFYENTNPKNFPFN
;
A
#
# COMPACT_ATOMS: atom_id res chain seq x y z
N MET A 1 11.76 1.11 -8.21
CA MET A 1 11.64 0.92 -6.74
C MET A 1 12.45 1.92 -5.93
N LEU A 2 13.74 2.12 -6.20
CA LEU A 2 14.63 2.92 -5.34
C LEU A 2 14.21 4.40 -5.19
N ILE A 3 13.79 5.02 -6.30
CA ILE A 3 13.39 6.44 -6.30
C ILE A 3 12.23 6.71 -5.34
N PRO A 4 11.04 6.08 -5.47
CA PRO A 4 9.93 6.31 -4.54
C PRO A 4 10.24 5.81 -3.12
N SER A 5 11.00 4.72 -2.92
CA SER A 5 11.33 4.25 -1.56
C SER A 5 12.17 5.26 -0.76
N CYS A 6 13.13 5.90 -1.41
CA CYS A 6 13.94 6.93 -0.75
C CYS A 6 13.15 8.23 -0.52
N LEU A 7 12.23 8.57 -1.43
CA LEU A 7 11.42 9.79 -1.32
C LEU A 7 10.35 9.72 -0.22
N ILE A 8 9.83 8.53 0.11
CA ILE A 8 8.83 8.35 1.17
C ILE A 8 9.31 8.91 2.52
N ILE A 9 10.60 8.80 2.82
CA ILE A 9 11.19 9.25 4.09
C ILE A 9 11.06 10.78 4.27
N PHE A 10 11.01 11.53 3.17
CA PHE A 10 11.00 12.99 3.19
C PHE A 10 9.59 13.60 3.08
N LEU A 11 8.54 12.78 2.98
CA LEU A 11 7.17 13.24 2.81
C LEU A 11 6.39 13.20 4.11
N ASN A 12 5.83 14.36 4.49
CA ASN A 12 5.08 14.51 5.74
C ASN A 12 3.56 14.45 5.53
N HIS A 13 3.07 14.88 4.36
CA HIS A 13 1.63 14.96 4.12
C HIS A 13 1.05 13.57 3.80
N PRO A 14 -0.02 13.11 4.48
CA PRO A 14 -0.54 11.76 4.33
C PRO A 14 -1.00 11.45 2.90
N LEU A 15 -1.54 12.46 2.20
CA LEU A 15 -1.95 12.32 0.80
C LEU A 15 -0.77 12.10 -0.16
N SER A 16 0.36 12.81 0.03
CA SER A 16 1.54 12.57 -0.82
C SER A 16 2.23 11.26 -0.48
N LEU A 17 2.21 10.87 0.80
CA LEU A 17 2.68 9.55 1.22
C LEU A 17 1.85 8.44 0.54
N GLY A 18 0.52 8.54 0.57
CA GLY A 18 -0.37 7.59 -0.10
C GLY A 18 -0.14 7.52 -1.61
N PHE A 19 0.06 8.66 -2.27
CA PHE A 19 0.37 8.72 -3.70
C PHE A 19 1.72 8.06 -4.04
N MET A 20 2.76 8.29 -3.24
CA MET A 20 4.05 7.62 -3.44
C MET A 20 3.98 6.11 -3.24
N ILE A 21 3.17 5.65 -2.27
CA ILE A 21 2.96 4.22 -2.05
C ILE A 21 2.22 3.59 -3.24
N LEU A 22 1.25 4.30 -3.84
CA LEU A 22 0.59 3.85 -5.08
C LEU A 22 1.60 3.65 -6.21
N ILE A 23 2.46 4.64 -6.50
CA ILE A 23 3.49 4.53 -7.54
C ILE A 23 4.45 3.37 -7.26
N GLN A 24 4.90 3.22 -6.00
CA GLN A 24 5.78 2.11 -5.63
C GLN A 24 5.09 0.76 -5.84
N SER A 25 3.81 0.63 -5.46
CA SER A 25 3.05 -0.61 -5.62
C SER A 25 2.78 -0.98 -7.08
N PHE A 26 2.62 0.01 -7.95
CA PHE A 26 2.50 -0.22 -9.39
C PHE A 26 3.82 -0.74 -9.97
N LEU A 27 4.94 -0.10 -9.62
CA LEU A 27 6.28 -0.53 -10.06
C LEU A 27 6.63 -1.95 -9.57
N THR A 28 6.24 -2.32 -8.34
CA THR A 28 6.47 -3.68 -7.83
C THR A 28 5.64 -4.72 -8.57
N CYS A 29 4.36 -4.44 -8.85
CA CYS A 29 3.50 -5.37 -9.59
C CYS A 29 4.03 -5.62 -11.01
N PHE A 30 4.55 -4.58 -11.67
CA PHE A 30 5.12 -4.71 -13.00
C PHE A 30 6.36 -5.62 -13.01
N ILE A 31 7.27 -5.42 -12.04
CA ILE A 31 8.49 -6.26 -11.91
C ILE A 31 8.12 -7.71 -11.54
N LEU A 32 7.16 -7.92 -10.63
CA LEU A 32 6.71 -9.26 -10.27
C LEU A 32 6.06 -9.96 -11.46
N GLY A 33 5.28 -9.24 -12.26
CA GLY A 33 4.71 -9.75 -13.50
C GLY A 33 5.78 -10.24 -14.47
N SER A 34 6.89 -9.52 -14.63
CA SER A 34 7.98 -9.93 -15.52
C SER A 34 8.86 -11.06 -14.97
N LEU A 35 8.87 -11.28 -13.65
CA LEU A 35 9.66 -12.35 -13.01
C LEU A 35 8.91 -13.68 -12.94
N THR A 36 7.58 -13.65 -12.92
CA THR A 36 6.76 -14.86 -12.77
C THR A 36 6.22 -15.35 -14.09
N LEU A 37 6.04 -16.66 -14.21
CA LEU A 37 5.41 -17.30 -15.37
C LEU A 37 3.98 -16.83 -15.61
N ASN A 38 3.27 -16.42 -14.55
CA ASN A 38 1.86 -16.05 -14.59
C ASN A 38 1.60 -14.74 -13.88
N PHE A 39 0.87 -13.86 -14.55
CA PHE A 39 0.44 -12.57 -14.01
C PHE A 39 -0.59 -12.66 -12.87
N TRP A 40 -1.08 -13.86 -12.51
CA TRP A 40 -2.08 -14.03 -11.44
C TRP A 40 -1.61 -13.45 -10.10
N TYR A 41 -0.34 -13.64 -9.74
CA TYR A 41 0.20 -13.11 -8.48
C TYR A 41 0.35 -11.59 -8.51
N SER A 42 0.86 -11.01 -9.61
CA SER A 42 0.93 -9.56 -9.78
C SER A 42 -0.45 -8.90 -9.79
N TYR A 43 -1.47 -9.60 -10.31
CA TYR A 43 -2.84 -9.13 -10.33
C TYR A 43 -3.49 -9.12 -8.93
N ILE A 44 -3.32 -10.19 -8.14
CA ILE A 44 -3.82 -10.21 -6.77
C ILE A 44 -3.15 -9.11 -5.93
N LEU A 45 -1.84 -8.88 -6.14
CA LEU A 45 -1.10 -7.82 -5.45
C LEU A 45 -1.62 -6.42 -5.77
N ILE A 46 -1.89 -6.11 -7.05
CA ILE A 46 -2.39 -4.78 -7.41
C ILE A 46 -3.77 -4.51 -6.79
N LEU A 47 -4.66 -5.52 -6.77
CA LEU A 47 -5.99 -5.40 -6.19
C LEU A 47 -5.95 -5.11 -4.68
N ILE A 48 -5.16 -5.87 -3.93
CA ILE A 48 -5.08 -5.72 -2.47
C ILE A 48 -4.43 -4.37 -2.11
N MET A 49 -3.36 -3.99 -2.80
CA MET A 49 -2.64 -2.74 -2.51
C MET A 49 -3.48 -1.50 -2.85
N VAL A 50 -4.12 -1.46 -4.02
CA VAL A 50 -4.98 -0.34 -4.41
C VAL A 50 -6.22 -0.27 -3.50
N GLY A 51 -6.85 -1.40 -3.20
CA GLY A 51 -8.00 -1.46 -2.29
C GLY A 51 -7.70 -0.92 -0.89
N GLY A 52 -6.56 -1.31 -0.31
CA GLY A 52 -6.13 -0.81 1.01
C GLY A 52 -5.81 0.69 1.02
N LEU A 53 -5.19 1.19 -0.05
CA LEU A 53 -4.84 2.61 -0.18
C LEU A 53 -6.06 3.51 -0.37
N LEU A 54 -7.10 3.03 -1.06
CA LEU A 54 -8.37 3.78 -1.20
C LEU A 54 -9.07 4.00 0.14
N ILE A 55 -9.07 3.01 1.03
CA ILE A 55 -9.65 3.13 2.38
C ILE A 55 -8.89 4.19 3.20
N LEU A 56 -7.55 4.15 3.13
CA LEU A 56 -6.68 5.13 3.81
C LEU A 56 -6.89 6.54 3.25
N PHE A 57 -7.08 6.67 1.94
CA PHE A 57 -7.38 7.94 1.28
C PHE A 57 -8.69 8.56 1.79
N ILE A 58 -9.78 7.78 1.85
CA ILE A 58 -11.09 8.24 2.36
C ILE A 58 -10.97 8.68 3.82
N TYR A 59 -10.23 7.93 4.65
CA TYR A 59 -10.01 8.29 6.03
C TYR A 59 -9.29 9.64 6.17
N MET A 60 -8.21 9.85 5.42
CA MET A 60 -7.41 11.07 5.52
C MET A 60 -8.14 12.31 5.00
N THR A 61 -8.90 12.21 3.90
CA THR A 61 -9.72 13.33 3.41
C THR A 61 -10.87 13.68 4.35
N SER A 62 -11.33 12.75 5.18
CA SER A 62 -12.38 13.02 6.18
C SER A 62 -11.87 13.73 7.44
N ILE A 63 -10.56 13.74 7.70
CA ILE A 63 -9.96 14.25 8.95
C ILE A 63 -9.12 15.52 8.73
N ALA A 64 -8.46 15.65 7.59
CA ALA A 64 -7.57 16.78 7.33
C ALA A 64 -8.27 17.92 6.57
N SER A 65 -8.02 19.16 7.00
CA SER A 65 -8.23 20.34 6.17
C SER A 65 -7.29 20.29 4.96
N ASN A 66 -7.74 20.71 3.79
CA ASN A 66 -6.93 20.78 2.56
C ASN A 66 -5.83 21.85 2.69
N GLU A 67 -4.78 21.57 3.46
CA GLU A 67 -3.61 22.44 3.53
C GLU A 67 -2.88 22.48 2.18
N LYS A 68 -2.48 23.68 1.76
CA LYS A 68 -1.78 23.87 0.50
C LYS A 68 -0.43 23.17 0.55
N PHE A 69 -0.13 22.35 -0.47
CA PHE A 69 1.16 21.71 -0.63
C PHE A 69 2.30 22.75 -0.68
N LYS A 70 3.23 22.67 0.28
CA LYS A 70 4.49 23.41 0.23
C LYS A 70 5.57 22.51 -0.36
N PHE A 71 6.10 22.91 -1.52
CA PHE A 71 7.25 22.24 -2.11
C PHE A 71 8.51 22.53 -1.29
N ASN A 72 9.20 21.48 -0.86
CA ASN A 72 10.49 21.59 -0.18
C ASN A 72 11.62 21.50 -1.22
N SER A 73 12.48 22.51 -1.31
CA SER A 73 13.64 22.50 -2.22
C SER A 73 14.61 21.36 -1.92
N LEU A 74 14.69 20.93 -0.65
CA LEU A 74 15.47 19.75 -0.24
C LEU A 74 14.96 18.46 -0.91
N LEU A 75 13.65 18.32 -1.09
CA LEU A 75 13.04 17.17 -1.77
C LEU A 75 13.44 17.12 -3.26
N PHE A 76 13.62 18.28 -3.89
CA PHE A 76 14.06 18.36 -5.28
C PHE A 76 15.55 18.04 -5.45
N VAL A 77 16.40 18.48 -4.52
CA VAL A 77 17.84 18.16 -4.54
C VAL A 77 18.08 16.68 -4.22
N THR A 78 17.35 16.13 -3.24
CA THR A 78 17.47 14.69 -2.91
C THR A 78 16.99 13.82 -4.07
N SER A 79 15.88 14.17 -4.74
CA SER A 79 15.39 13.41 -5.89
C SER A 79 16.37 13.43 -7.06
N SER A 80 17.00 14.57 -7.35
CA SER A 80 17.97 14.68 -8.45
C SER A 80 19.24 13.88 -8.18
N LEU A 81 19.78 13.91 -6.96
CA LEU A 81 20.93 13.10 -6.56
C LEU A 81 20.65 11.60 -6.68
N ILE A 82 19.45 11.16 -6.26
CA ILE A 82 19.04 9.76 -6.39
C ILE A 82 19.01 9.37 -7.86
N ILE A 83 18.42 10.19 -8.74
CA ILE A 83 18.36 9.91 -10.18
C ILE A 83 19.77 9.76 -10.75
N PHE A 84 20.69 10.68 -10.44
CA PHE A 84 22.08 10.58 -10.89
C PHE A 84 22.76 9.30 -10.38
N SER A 85 22.57 8.93 -9.12
CA SER A 85 23.14 7.70 -8.57
C SER A 85 22.60 6.44 -9.28
N THR A 86 21.30 6.42 -9.61
CA THR A 86 20.69 5.28 -10.31
C THR A 86 21.16 5.17 -11.75
N MET A 87 21.40 6.30 -12.44
CA MET A 87 21.95 6.31 -13.79
C MET A 87 23.42 5.88 -13.80
N ALA A 88 24.21 6.28 -12.81
CA ALA A 88 25.59 5.83 -12.69
C ALA A 88 25.68 4.31 -12.46
N LEU A 89 24.75 3.75 -11.67
CA LEU A 89 24.66 2.31 -11.46
C LEU A 89 24.25 1.55 -12.72
N SER A 90 23.32 2.08 -13.53
CA SER A 90 22.82 1.35 -14.71
C SER A 90 23.89 1.15 -15.79
N VAL A 91 24.80 2.11 -15.97
CA VAL A 91 25.87 2.07 -16.99
C VAL A 91 26.83 0.88 -16.78
N ASN A 92 27.04 0.45 -15.52
CA ASN A 92 27.97 -0.63 -15.18
C ASN A 92 27.31 -2.02 -15.09
N THR A 93 25.99 -2.11 -15.27
CA THR A 93 25.23 -3.36 -15.02
C THR A 93 24.87 -4.26 -16.21
N PRO A 94 25.17 -3.96 -17.50
CA PRO A 94 24.68 -4.80 -18.59
C PRO A 94 25.27 -6.21 -18.54
N PHE A 95 26.48 -6.38 -17.99
CA PHE A 95 27.14 -7.68 -17.86
C PHE A 95 26.48 -8.58 -16.80
N LEU A 96 26.03 -8.01 -15.68
CA LEU A 96 25.47 -8.78 -14.56
C LEU A 96 24.00 -9.17 -14.80
N MET A 97 23.27 -8.34 -15.56
CA MET A 97 21.89 -8.64 -15.95
C MET A 97 21.83 -9.79 -16.96
N ASN A 98 22.74 -9.83 -17.93
CA ASN A 98 22.70 -10.85 -18.98
C ASN A 98 22.83 -12.27 -18.39
N ASP A 99 23.77 -12.49 -17.48
CA ASP A 99 23.96 -13.80 -16.82
C ASP A 99 22.77 -14.23 -15.96
N LEU A 100 22.09 -13.28 -15.31
CA LEU A 100 20.91 -13.55 -14.50
C LEU A 100 19.67 -13.85 -15.36
N PHE A 101 19.48 -13.12 -16.47
CA PHE A 101 18.39 -13.37 -17.41
C PHE A 101 18.54 -14.72 -18.13
N PHE A 102 19.75 -15.07 -18.58
CA PHE A 102 20.02 -16.38 -19.21
C PHE A 102 19.79 -17.55 -18.24
N LYS A 103 20.16 -17.41 -16.96
CA LYS A 103 19.84 -18.43 -15.95
C LYS A 103 18.34 -18.57 -15.72
N ASN A 104 17.60 -17.46 -15.72
CA ASN A 104 16.15 -17.50 -15.53
C ASN A 104 15.43 -18.13 -16.72
N GLU A 105 15.82 -17.82 -17.96
CA GLU A 105 15.23 -18.44 -19.16
C GLU A 105 15.46 -19.96 -19.22
N LEU A 106 16.65 -20.44 -18.83
CA LEU A 106 16.93 -21.88 -18.78
C LEU A 106 16.08 -22.61 -17.72
N ILE A 107 15.78 -21.96 -16.59
CA ILE A 107 14.91 -22.49 -15.53
C ILE A 107 13.43 -22.44 -15.94
N LEU A 108 13.02 -21.39 -16.65
CA LEU A 108 11.66 -21.22 -17.17
C LEU A 108 11.37 -22.30 -18.24
N ASN A 109 12.25 -22.50 -19.21
CA ASN A 109 12.00 -23.43 -20.32
C ASN A 109 11.82 -24.90 -19.90
N LEU A 110 12.34 -25.32 -18.74
CA LEU A 110 12.24 -26.71 -18.28
C LEU A 110 10.88 -27.06 -17.63
N ASN A 111 10.01 -26.08 -17.34
CA ASN A 111 8.91 -26.28 -16.38
C ASN A 111 7.55 -25.65 -16.75
N ASN A 112 7.41 -25.07 -17.94
CA ASN A 112 6.36 -24.09 -18.23
C ASN A 112 4.91 -24.60 -18.27
N ASN A 113 4.65 -25.86 -18.61
CA ASN A 113 3.26 -26.31 -18.78
C ASN A 113 2.65 -26.99 -17.53
N TYR A 114 3.46 -27.66 -16.71
CA TYR A 114 2.94 -28.41 -15.54
C TYR A 114 2.86 -27.58 -14.25
N ASN A 115 3.65 -26.50 -14.13
CA ASN A 115 3.70 -25.70 -12.89
C ASN A 115 2.59 -24.65 -12.75
N PHE A 116 1.85 -24.33 -13.82
CA PHE A 116 0.75 -23.35 -13.76
C PHE A 116 -0.31 -23.76 -12.72
N TYR A 117 -0.90 -24.94 -12.89
CA TYR A 117 -1.99 -25.44 -12.02
C TYR A 117 -1.49 -25.90 -10.65
N TYR A 118 -0.25 -26.40 -10.58
CA TYR A 118 0.35 -26.82 -9.31
C TYR A 118 0.72 -25.64 -8.39
N SER A 119 1.05 -24.47 -8.95
CA SER A 119 1.42 -23.30 -8.15
C SER A 119 0.29 -22.83 -7.22
N MET A 120 -0.96 -22.83 -7.70
CA MET A 120 -2.13 -22.42 -6.91
C MET A 120 -2.62 -23.52 -5.97
N SER A 121 -2.57 -24.78 -6.40
CA SER A 121 -3.00 -25.92 -5.59
C SER A 121 -2.02 -26.27 -4.45
N LYS A 122 -0.79 -25.72 -4.47
CA LYS A 122 0.22 -25.94 -3.44
C LYS A 122 -0.29 -25.64 -2.03
N PHE A 123 -1.08 -24.59 -1.83
CA PHE A 123 -1.57 -24.21 -0.50
C PHE A 123 -2.66 -25.14 0.05
N TYR A 124 -3.36 -25.85 -0.84
CA TYR A 124 -4.37 -26.85 -0.46
C TYR A 124 -3.78 -28.22 -0.16
N ASN A 125 -2.54 -28.48 -0.60
CA ASN A 125 -1.86 -29.74 -0.37
C ASN A 125 -1.03 -29.72 0.93
N PHE A 126 -0.84 -30.90 1.50
CA PHE A 126 0.09 -31.08 2.62
C PHE A 126 1.54 -30.88 2.13
N PRO A 127 2.45 -30.21 2.88
CA PRO A 127 2.31 -29.70 4.25
C PRO A 127 1.79 -28.26 4.39
N SER A 128 1.66 -27.52 3.28
CA SER A 128 1.29 -26.09 3.27
C SER A 128 -0.15 -25.83 3.73
N LEU A 129 -1.02 -26.84 3.74
CA LEU A 129 -2.37 -26.76 4.34
C LEU A 129 -2.34 -26.16 5.77
N LYS A 130 -1.30 -26.44 6.56
CA LYS A 130 -1.15 -25.86 7.91
C LYS A 130 -1.11 -24.33 7.89
N ILE A 131 -0.46 -23.74 6.89
CA ILE A 131 -0.37 -22.29 6.71
C ILE A 131 -1.74 -21.73 6.35
N MET A 132 -2.49 -22.41 5.47
CA MET A 132 -3.86 -22.01 5.10
C MET A 132 -4.81 -22.04 6.31
N ILE A 133 -4.75 -23.07 7.15
CA ILE A 133 -5.57 -23.14 8.37
C ILE A 133 -5.23 -21.98 9.30
N LEU A 134 -3.93 -21.64 9.45
CA LEU A 134 -3.50 -20.52 10.28
C LEU A 134 -3.99 -19.17 9.76
N THR A 135 -3.98 -18.93 8.45
CA THR A 135 -4.49 -17.67 7.87
C THR A 135 -6.00 -17.51 8.05
N ILE A 136 -6.77 -18.59 7.99
CA ILE A 136 -8.22 -18.57 8.28
C ILE A 136 -8.48 -18.11 9.72
N PHE A 137 -7.79 -18.72 10.70
CA PHE A 137 -7.93 -18.31 12.10
C PHE A 137 -7.45 -16.88 12.33
N TYR A 138 -6.35 -16.46 11.69
CA TYR A 138 -5.86 -15.07 11.76
C TYR A 138 -6.93 -14.08 11.28
N LEU A 139 -7.50 -14.28 10.10
CA LEU A 139 -8.54 -13.40 9.55
C LEU A 139 -9.79 -13.36 10.44
N LEU A 140 -10.22 -14.51 10.98
CA LEU A 140 -11.34 -14.59 11.92
C LEU A 140 -11.09 -13.75 13.17
N ILE A 141 -9.91 -13.88 13.79
CA ILE A 141 -9.54 -13.11 14.98
C ILE A 141 -9.50 -11.61 14.67
N THR A 142 -8.93 -11.22 13.51
CA THR A 142 -8.88 -9.80 13.12
C THR A 142 -10.26 -9.18 12.95
N MET A 143 -11.24 -9.93 12.43
CA MET A 143 -12.61 -9.47 12.26
C MET A 143 -13.35 -9.31 13.60
N ILE A 144 -13.14 -10.24 14.55
CA ILE A 144 -13.68 -10.10 15.91
C ILE A 144 -13.04 -8.90 16.62
N ALA A 145 -11.73 -8.72 16.47
CA ALA A 145 -11.00 -7.61 17.08
C ALA A 145 -11.46 -6.26 16.51
N SER A 146 -11.62 -6.13 15.18
CA SER A 146 -12.08 -4.88 14.56
C SER A 146 -13.47 -4.47 15.04
N VAL A 147 -14.41 -5.43 15.15
CA VAL A 147 -15.75 -5.16 15.69
C VAL A 147 -15.70 -4.72 17.15
N LYS A 148 -14.83 -5.31 17.98
CA LYS A 148 -14.65 -4.89 19.38
C LYS A 148 -14.09 -3.47 19.48
N ILE A 149 -13.13 -3.11 18.63
CA ILE A 149 -12.55 -1.74 18.58
C ILE A 149 -13.60 -0.73 18.13
N CYS A 150 -14.39 -1.04 17.10
CA CYS A 150 -15.44 -0.12 16.61
C CYS A 150 -16.59 0.08 17.62
N LYS A 151 -16.86 -0.89 18.51
CA LYS A 151 -17.91 -0.79 19.54
C LYS A 151 -17.55 0.06 20.76
N THR A 152 -16.41 0.77 20.77
CA THR A 152 -16.10 1.69 21.88
C THR A 152 -17.07 2.88 21.88
N ASN A 153 -18.10 2.78 22.70
CA ASN A 153 -19.06 3.85 22.96
C ASN A 153 -18.36 5.06 23.58
N LYS A 154 -18.16 6.11 22.80
CA LYS A 154 -18.11 7.48 23.33
C LYS A 154 -19.28 8.22 22.69
N GLY A 155 -20.05 8.91 23.53
CA GLY A 155 -21.31 9.56 23.19
C GLY A 155 -21.22 10.47 21.95
N PRO A 156 -22.37 10.98 21.46
CA PRO A 156 -22.44 11.67 20.18
C PRO A 156 -21.33 12.73 20.06
N LEU A 157 -20.60 12.70 18.95
CA LEU A 157 -19.56 13.68 18.53
C LEU A 157 -20.09 15.13 18.39
N ARG A 158 -21.34 15.39 18.77
CA ARG A 158 -21.95 16.71 18.80
C ARG A 158 -22.28 17.07 20.25
N GLN A 159 -21.58 18.06 20.80
CA GLN A 159 -22.05 18.75 22.00
C GLN A 159 -23.41 19.38 21.66
N MET A 160 -24.49 18.88 22.27
CA MET A 160 -25.72 19.66 22.38
C MET A 160 -25.47 20.75 23.43
N PHE A 161 -24.89 21.88 23.00
CA PHE A 161 -25.16 23.12 23.71
C PHE A 161 -26.63 23.45 23.45
N TYR A 162 -27.52 22.96 24.31
CA TYR A 162 -28.80 23.62 24.50
C TYR A 162 -28.48 24.93 25.22
N GLU A 163 -28.39 26.00 24.44
CA GLU A 163 -28.37 27.36 24.95
C GLU A 163 -29.71 27.56 25.67
N ASN A 164 -29.68 27.48 27.00
CA ASN A 164 -30.78 27.88 27.85
C ASN A 164 -30.88 29.42 27.78
N THR A 165 -31.41 29.94 26.67
CA THR A 165 -31.90 31.31 26.61
C THR A 165 -33.17 31.36 27.46
N ASN A 166 -32.99 31.60 28.76
CA ASN A 166 -34.03 32.18 29.59
C ASN A 166 -34.48 33.48 28.91
N PRO A 167 -35.73 33.63 28.42
CA PRO A 167 -36.25 34.94 28.09
C PRO A 167 -36.61 35.63 29.41
N LYS A 168 -35.59 36.07 30.17
CA LYS A 168 -35.81 37.04 31.24
C LYS A 168 -36.01 38.40 30.60
N ASN A 169 -37.27 38.79 30.56
CA ASN A 169 -37.78 40.16 30.63
C ASN A 169 -37.29 41.12 29.53
N PHE A 170 -38.06 41.19 28.44
CA PHE A 170 -38.28 42.47 27.78
C PHE A 170 -39.38 43.22 28.55
N PRO A 171 -39.08 44.36 29.21
CA PRO A 171 -40.14 45.24 29.67
C PRO A 171 -40.74 45.93 28.44
N PHE A 172 -42.03 45.71 28.23
CA PHE A 172 -42.87 46.68 27.52
C PHE A 172 -42.93 47.94 28.38
N ASN A 173 -42.36 49.04 27.86
CA ASN A 173 -42.84 50.42 27.98
C ASN A 173 -41.97 51.34 27.13
#